data_AF-A0A951NTU2-F1
#
_entry.id   AF-A0A951NTU2-F1
#
_cell.length_a   1.000
_cell.length_b   1.000
_cell.length_c   1.000
_cell.angle_alpha   90.00
_cell.angle_beta   90.00
_cell.angle_gamma   90.00
#
_symmetry.space_group_name_H-M   'P 1'
#
loop_
_entity.id
_entity.type
_entity.pdbx_description
1 polymer ?
#
loop_
_entity_poly.entity_id
_entity_poly.type
_entity_poly.pdbx_seq_one_letter_code
_entity_poly.pdbx_strand_id
1 'polypeptide(L)'
;MMNLRRLQLARTFSRITKSGVRDGGYILLTVLVAAVILSALGASAAQVLLNNERFTQFNVRQDRALDVAEAGINYYLWHLSHNPSDYTDGHTPTPPTSPYGPYVHSYYDNNNVLQGTYTLYITPPVNGSTVTTVRSVGQVPNLTGGRTILAQLGQPSFSNYIFLSNSELNFSPTATTTGPVFSNIGVQFDGVNNGPVMGAKTSYIAGSTGTSKPDVWGAGGPKSQWQFPVPSIDFTAVTANLASLQTQAQTSSGVYLNNSRGIGFYLNLRSDGTIDVYKVTNQSSSGITKTFIRNQAAPTNGILFSTEEVWLSGTSWPGRITIVAAKLPDSPATRRSINIIGNLTYAAKDGSAAIGLVAQQDVFIPRYVPNVMEVDAGMLAQYGSVGYDTANGGLKSSFTLYGSLGQNANDYGFKVPGCGSFCSGFPTTAYNFDSHLIYAPPPGFPTTGNYSVLTWREQLFSP
;
A
#
# COMPACT_ATOMS: atom_id res chain seq x y z
N MET A 1 -63.05 34.91 100.23
CA MET A 1 -62.82 34.65 101.67
C MET A 1 -61.34 34.80 101.95
N MET A 2 -60.98 35.66 102.92
CA MET A 2 -59.79 35.64 103.83
C MET A 2 -58.39 35.35 103.23
N ASN A 3 -57.28 35.97 103.61
CA ASN A 3 -56.93 37.00 104.58
C ASN A 3 -55.45 37.39 104.34
N LEU A 4 -55.13 38.66 104.57
CA LEU A 4 -53.87 39.25 105.09
C LEU A 4 -52.52 38.50 104.94
N ARG A 5 -51.53 39.17 104.31
CA ARG A 5 -50.23 39.55 104.94
C ARG A 5 -49.37 40.44 104.00
N ARG A 6 -48.63 41.35 104.64
CA ARG A 6 -47.74 42.41 104.07
C ARG A 6 -46.72 41.89 103.03
N LEU A 7 -46.36 42.71 102.04
CA LEU A 7 -44.94 42.96 101.66
C LEU A 7 -44.78 44.13 100.66
N GLN A 8 -43.56 44.65 100.60
CA GLN A 8 -43.09 45.85 99.89
C GLN A 8 -43.02 45.75 98.36
N LEU A 9 -42.87 46.95 97.75
CA LEU A 9 -42.04 47.30 96.58
C LEU A 9 -42.37 46.65 95.23
N ALA A 10 -42.82 47.48 94.28
CA ALA A 10 -42.25 47.60 92.94
C ALA A 10 -42.93 48.75 92.17
N ARG A 11 -42.16 49.76 91.74
CA ARG A 11 -42.53 50.60 90.60
C ARG A 11 -41.41 50.49 89.57
N THR A 12 -41.66 49.63 88.59
CA THR A 12 -40.86 49.41 87.40
C THR A 12 -41.21 50.48 86.38
N PHE A 13 -40.23 51.23 85.90
CA PHE A 13 -40.30 51.92 84.61
C PHE A 13 -39.08 51.53 83.78
N SER A 14 -39.36 51.03 82.59
CA SER A 14 -38.39 50.51 81.63
C SER A 14 -37.50 51.61 81.06
N ARG A 15 -36.19 51.38 81.03
CA ARG A 15 -35.27 51.99 80.07
C ARG A 15 -34.41 50.90 79.46
N ILE A 16 -34.61 50.65 78.17
CA ILE A 16 -33.70 49.85 77.35
C ILE A 16 -32.46 50.73 77.10
N THR A 17 -31.36 50.43 77.79
CA THR A 17 -30.04 50.96 77.50
C THR A 17 -29.29 49.97 76.61
N LYS A 18 -28.91 50.41 75.40
CA LYS A 18 -27.86 49.77 74.59
C LYS A 18 -26.56 49.74 75.40
N SER A 19 -26.10 48.56 75.81
CA SER A 19 -24.70 48.38 76.22
C SER A 19 -23.90 47.96 75.00
N GLY A 20 -23.06 48.87 74.49
CA GLY A 20 -22.04 48.52 73.52
C GLY A 20 -20.98 47.65 74.18
N VAL A 21 -21.02 46.34 73.91
CA VAL A 21 -19.88 45.45 74.12
C VAL A 21 -18.91 45.73 72.97
N ARG A 22 -17.71 46.20 73.28
CA ARG A 22 -16.62 46.38 72.33
C ARG A 22 -15.96 45.03 72.05
N ASP A 23 -16.47 44.27 71.09
CA ASP A 23 -15.80 43.10 70.49
C ASP A 23 -14.76 43.52 69.42
N GLY A 24 -13.93 44.52 69.73
CA GLY A 24 -12.96 45.09 68.78
C GLY A 24 -11.72 44.21 68.52
N GLY A 25 -11.45 43.20 69.37
CA GLY A 25 -10.26 42.35 69.29
C GLY A 25 -10.43 41.08 68.44
N TYR A 26 -11.58 40.40 68.54
CA TYR A 26 -11.83 39.14 67.83
C TYR A 26 -12.16 39.35 66.35
N ILE A 27 -12.87 40.43 66.00
CA ILE A 27 -13.19 40.75 64.60
C ILE A 27 -11.92 41.01 63.79
N LEU A 28 -10.97 41.76 64.36
CA LEU A 28 -9.67 42.03 63.74
C LEU A 28 -8.88 40.75 63.47
N LEU A 29 -8.86 39.82 64.44
CA LEU A 29 -8.17 38.53 64.29
C LEU A 29 -8.82 37.66 63.19
N THR A 30 -10.16 37.59 63.15
CA THR A 30 -10.89 36.82 62.13
C THR A 30 -10.72 37.37 60.73
N VAL A 31 -10.72 38.70 60.56
CA VAL A 31 -10.47 39.36 59.27
C VAL A 31 -9.04 39.10 58.79
N LEU A 32 -8.06 39.09 59.71
CA LEU A 32 -6.65 38.83 59.38
C LEU A 32 -6.43 37.38 58.95
N VAL A 33 -7.03 36.41 59.66
CA VAL A 33 -7.00 34.99 59.27
C VAL A 33 -7.72 34.77 57.94
N ALA A 34 -8.88 35.38 57.73
CA ALA A 34 -9.60 35.31 56.46
C ALA A 34 -8.79 35.93 55.31
N ALA A 35 -8.12 37.06 55.53
CA ALA A 35 -7.25 37.68 54.54
C ALA A 35 -6.05 36.81 54.17
N VAL A 36 -5.42 36.16 55.17
CA VAL A 36 -4.32 35.20 54.91
C VAL A 36 -4.82 34.00 54.11
N ILE A 37 -5.96 33.41 54.47
CA ILE A 37 -6.55 32.28 53.74
C ILE A 37 -6.92 32.68 52.30
N LEU A 38 -7.56 33.83 52.10
CA LEU A 38 -7.91 34.35 50.78
C LEU A 38 -6.66 34.65 49.94
N SER A 39 -5.60 35.19 50.53
CA SER A 39 -4.34 35.44 49.83
C SER A 39 -3.62 34.14 49.45
N ALA A 40 -3.66 33.13 50.31
CA ALA A 40 -3.10 31.80 50.04
C ALA A 40 -3.89 31.10 48.92
N LEU A 41 -5.23 31.19 48.95
CA LEU A 41 -6.10 30.69 47.89
C LEU A 41 -5.82 31.41 46.56
N GLY A 42 -5.68 32.74 46.58
CA GLY A 42 -5.33 33.53 45.40
C GLY A 42 -3.96 33.13 44.80
N ALA A 43 -2.95 32.94 45.65
CA ALA A 43 -1.64 32.47 45.22
C ALA A 43 -1.68 31.06 44.63
N SER A 44 -2.47 30.15 45.23
CA SER A 44 -2.63 28.79 44.71
C SER A 44 -3.33 28.75 43.35
N ALA A 45 -4.39 29.54 43.16
CA ALA A 45 -5.10 29.66 41.89
C ALA A 45 -4.21 30.26 40.80
N ALA A 46 -3.41 31.29 41.13
CA ALA A 46 -2.43 31.88 40.21
C ALA A 46 -1.36 30.85 39.80
N GLN A 47 -0.86 30.02 40.73
CA GLN A 47 0.11 28.97 40.41
C GLN A 47 -0.47 27.91 39.47
N VAL A 48 -1.73 27.49 39.69
CA VAL A 48 -2.41 26.54 38.80
C VAL A 48 -2.59 27.15 37.40
N LEU A 49 -2.96 28.42 37.29
CA LEU A 49 -3.07 29.12 36.01
C LEU A 49 -1.74 29.15 35.26
N LEU A 50 -0.65 29.53 35.92
CA LEU A 50 0.68 29.57 35.31
C LEU A 50 1.16 28.17 34.90
N ASN A 51 0.87 27.14 35.70
CA ASN A 51 1.21 25.77 35.35
C ASN A 51 0.39 25.28 34.15
N ASN A 52 -0.91 25.59 34.09
CA ASN A 52 -1.76 25.27 32.96
C ASN A 52 -1.31 25.96 31.68
N GLU A 53 -0.90 27.23 31.76
CA GLU A 53 -0.36 27.96 30.60
C GLU A 53 0.94 27.31 30.09
N ARG A 54 1.88 27.00 30.98
CA ARG A 54 3.13 26.31 30.61
C ARG A 54 2.86 24.95 29.98
N PHE A 55 1.95 24.17 30.56
CA PHE A 55 1.55 22.87 30.03
C PHE A 55 0.90 22.98 28.66
N THR A 56 0.00 23.96 28.47
CA THR A 56 -0.63 24.23 27.18
C THR A 56 0.40 24.64 26.14
N GLN A 57 1.32 25.54 26.47
CA GLN A 57 2.40 25.97 25.58
C GLN A 57 3.32 24.81 25.20
N PHE A 58 3.61 23.91 26.13
CA PHE A 58 4.39 22.70 25.85
C PHE A 58 3.66 21.77 24.87
N ASN A 59 2.36 21.50 25.09
CA ASN A 59 1.56 20.67 24.17
C ASN A 59 1.46 21.29 22.77
N VAL A 60 1.23 22.60 22.68
CA VAL A 60 1.20 23.31 21.38
C VAL A 60 2.54 23.17 20.65
N ARG A 61 3.67 23.24 21.36
CA ARG A 61 5.00 23.03 20.75
C ARG A 61 5.22 21.58 20.34
N GLN A 62 4.74 20.63 21.12
CA GLN A 62 4.79 19.20 20.81
C GLN A 62 4.02 18.88 19.52
N ASP A 63 2.81 19.41 19.39
CA ASP A 63 1.99 19.26 18.19
C ASP A 63 2.66 19.94 17.00
N ARG A 64 3.17 21.16 17.18
CA ARG A 64 3.92 21.86 16.12
C ARG A 64 5.16 21.10 15.68
N ALA A 65 5.88 20.44 16.59
CA ALA A 65 7.04 19.61 16.24
C ALA A 65 6.64 18.38 15.41
N LEU A 66 5.45 17.80 15.68
CA LEU A 66 4.89 16.73 14.86
C LEU A 66 4.52 17.26 13.46
N ASP A 67 3.83 18.40 13.37
CA ASP A 67 3.48 19.02 12.08
C ASP A 67 4.73 19.32 11.22
N VAL A 68 5.80 19.82 11.86
CA VAL A 68 7.10 20.07 11.20
C VAL A 68 7.72 18.75 10.73
N ALA A 69 7.63 17.67 11.51
CA ALA A 69 8.09 16.36 11.09
C ALA A 69 7.28 15.81 9.90
N GLU A 70 5.95 16.01 9.89
CA GLU A 70 5.06 15.63 8.78
C GLU A 70 5.39 16.42 7.51
N ALA A 71 5.69 17.70 7.64
CA ALA A 71 6.13 18.53 6.52
C ALA A 71 7.38 17.94 5.85
N GLY A 72 8.31 17.36 6.62
CA GLY A 72 9.46 16.66 6.07
C GLY A 72 9.12 15.40 5.28
N ILE A 73 8.13 14.61 5.73
CA ILE A 73 7.63 13.45 4.98
C ILE A 73 6.96 13.89 3.68
N ASN A 74 6.11 14.91 3.73
CA ASN A 74 5.41 15.45 2.57
C ASN A 74 6.37 16.08 1.55
N TYR A 75 7.39 16.80 2.02
CA TYR A 75 8.46 17.32 1.18
C TYR A 75 9.18 16.19 0.45
N TYR A 76 9.59 15.14 1.17
CA TYR A 76 10.36 14.07 0.55
C TYR A 76 9.50 13.19 -0.37
N LEU A 77 8.20 13.07 -0.08
CA LEU A 77 7.23 12.48 -0.99
C LEU A 77 7.15 13.25 -2.32
N TRP A 78 7.07 14.58 -2.25
CA TRP A 78 7.13 15.45 -3.42
C TRP A 78 8.48 15.35 -4.14
N HIS A 79 9.59 15.26 -3.41
CA HIS A 79 10.93 15.11 -4.00
C HIS A 79 11.04 13.82 -4.81
N LEU A 80 10.67 12.68 -4.24
CA LEU A 80 10.69 11.39 -4.93
C LEU A 80 9.67 11.31 -6.07
N SER A 81 8.55 12.03 -6.01
CA SER A 81 7.60 12.08 -7.13
C SER A 81 8.17 12.80 -8.35
N HIS A 82 9.12 13.72 -8.16
CA HIS A 82 9.77 14.45 -9.26
C HIS A 82 11.10 13.81 -9.67
N ASN A 83 11.86 13.29 -8.70
CA ASN A 83 13.15 12.63 -8.91
C ASN A 83 13.17 11.24 -8.26
N PRO A 84 12.59 10.20 -8.91
CA PRO A 84 12.38 8.88 -8.32
C PRO A 84 13.62 8.13 -7.86
N SER A 85 14.80 8.48 -8.36
CA SER A 85 16.08 7.83 -8.05
C SER A 85 16.96 8.64 -7.09
N ASP A 86 16.51 9.82 -6.67
CA ASP A 86 17.30 10.70 -5.81
C ASP A 86 17.01 10.43 -4.33
N TYR A 87 17.77 9.48 -3.78
CA TYR A 87 17.72 9.13 -2.36
C TYR A 87 18.61 10.03 -1.48
N THR A 88 19.30 11.01 -2.06
CA THR A 88 20.28 11.86 -1.37
C THR A 88 19.84 13.32 -1.28
N ASP A 89 18.56 13.59 -1.57
CA ASP A 89 17.97 14.91 -1.42
C ASP A 89 18.71 15.97 -2.24
N GLY A 90 19.09 15.62 -3.47
CA GLY A 90 19.85 16.46 -4.38
C GLY A 90 21.35 16.56 -4.07
N HIS A 91 21.84 15.91 -3.01
CA HIS A 91 23.24 15.99 -2.62
C HIS A 91 24.09 14.94 -3.35
N THR A 92 25.28 15.37 -3.79
CA THR A 92 26.31 14.50 -4.36
C THR A 92 27.65 14.75 -3.66
N PRO A 93 28.51 13.73 -3.50
CA PRO A 93 28.30 12.31 -3.85
C PRO A 93 27.39 11.58 -2.84
N THR A 94 26.83 10.44 -3.25
CA THR A 94 26.01 9.58 -2.37
C THR A 94 26.82 9.11 -1.17
N PRO A 95 26.31 9.24 0.07
CA PRO A 95 27.02 8.75 1.25
C PRO A 95 27.29 7.24 1.14
N PRO A 96 28.44 6.75 1.64
CA PRO A 96 28.84 5.35 1.48
C PRO A 96 27.97 4.37 2.30
N THR A 97 27.19 4.86 3.26
CA THR A 97 26.40 4.05 4.19
C THR A 97 25.01 4.63 4.37
N SER A 98 24.00 3.76 4.36
CA SER A 98 22.60 4.08 4.66
C SER A 98 22.34 3.99 6.17
N PRO A 99 21.44 4.80 6.76
CA PRO A 99 20.60 5.82 6.12
C PRO A 99 21.37 7.08 5.71
N TYR A 100 21.03 7.64 4.55
CA TYR A 100 21.57 8.89 4.02
C TYR A 100 21.02 10.10 4.77
N GLY A 101 21.82 11.14 4.93
CA GLY A 101 21.52 12.30 5.77
C GLY A 101 22.55 12.47 6.90
N PRO A 102 22.34 13.39 7.85
CA PRO A 102 21.15 14.23 8.00
C PRO A 102 21.01 15.30 6.93
N TYR A 103 19.81 15.45 6.35
CA TYR A 103 19.47 16.59 5.49
C TYR A 103 18.52 17.51 6.23
N VAL A 104 18.94 18.76 6.47
CA VAL A 104 18.23 19.71 7.33
C VAL A 104 17.54 20.76 6.48
N HIS A 105 16.25 20.95 6.73
CA HIS A 105 15.42 21.94 6.05
C HIS A 105 14.67 22.81 7.06
N SER A 106 14.41 24.04 6.66
CA SER A 106 13.62 25.00 7.44
C SER A 106 12.15 24.95 7.04
N TYR A 107 11.25 24.97 8.03
CA TYR A 107 9.81 25.04 7.82
C TYR A 107 9.28 26.44 8.14
N TYR A 108 8.67 27.08 7.15
CA TYR A 108 8.11 28.43 7.23
C TYR A 108 6.60 28.39 7.11
N ASP A 109 5.91 29.33 7.78
CA ASP A 109 4.47 29.53 7.58
C ASP A 109 4.14 30.37 6.34
N ASN A 110 2.85 30.59 6.08
CA ASN A 110 2.36 31.40 4.96
C ASN A 110 2.85 32.87 4.99
N ASN A 111 3.33 33.35 6.13
CA ASN A 111 3.89 34.70 6.31
C ASN A 111 5.43 34.69 6.28
N ASN A 112 6.04 33.57 5.89
CA ASN A 112 7.48 33.36 5.79
C ASN A 112 8.22 33.43 7.15
N VAL A 113 7.54 33.11 8.25
CA VAL A 113 8.14 33.04 9.59
C VAL A 113 8.63 31.62 9.87
N LEU A 114 9.86 31.49 10.38
CA LEU A 114 10.45 30.19 10.74
C LEU A 114 9.70 29.56 11.92
N GLN A 115 9.05 28.43 11.68
CA GLN A 115 8.29 27.69 12.69
C GLN A 115 9.10 26.53 13.30
N GLY A 116 10.09 26.02 12.57
CA GLY A 116 10.95 24.93 13.02
C GLY A 116 11.88 24.43 11.91
N THR A 117 12.60 23.36 12.19
CA THR A 117 13.41 22.63 11.21
C THR A 117 13.05 21.16 11.23
N TYR A 118 13.09 20.52 10.06
CA TYR A 118 12.99 19.07 9.97
C TYR A 118 14.28 18.49 9.40
N THR A 119 14.70 17.37 9.97
CA THR A 119 15.90 16.64 9.53
C THR A 119 15.52 15.28 8.98
N LEU A 120 15.90 15.01 7.74
CA LEU A 120 15.60 13.78 7.03
C LEU A 120 16.75 12.78 7.09
N TYR A 121 16.39 11.50 7.24
CA TYR A 121 17.26 10.35 7.06
C TYR A 121 16.58 9.35 6.13
N ILE A 122 17.28 8.94 5.06
CA ILE A 122 16.70 8.16 3.97
C ILE A 122 17.37 6.81 3.83
N THR A 123 16.58 5.75 3.88
CA THR A 123 17.01 4.38 3.59
C THR A 123 16.50 4.01 2.20
N PRO A 124 17.39 3.88 1.19
CA PRO A 124 16.98 3.53 -0.17
C PRO A 124 16.38 2.13 -0.22
N PRO A 125 15.57 1.82 -1.24
CA PRO A 125 14.96 0.51 -1.38
C PRO A 125 16.01 -0.59 -1.59
N VAL A 126 15.71 -1.77 -1.06
CA VAL A 126 16.45 -2.99 -1.40
C VAL A 126 16.19 -3.38 -2.86
N ASN A 127 17.07 -4.20 -3.44
CA ASN A 127 16.93 -4.60 -4.84
C ASN A 127 15.57 -5.27 -5.10
N GLY A 128 14.81 -4.71 -6.03
CA GLY A 128 13.46 -5.16 -6.34
C GLY A 128 12.38 -4.74 -5.33
N SER A 129 12.58 -3.67 -4.56
CA SER A 129 11.52 -2.95 -3.87
C SER A 129 11.43 -1.51 -4.40
N THR A 130 10.24 -0.92 -4.35
CA THR A 130 10.04 0.52 -4.59
C THR A 130 9.90 1.30 -3.28
N VAL A 131 10.08 0.63 -2.14
CA VAL A 131 9.80 1.19 -0.82
C VAL A 131 11.06 1.79 -0.21
N THR A 132 11.02 3.11 -0.04
CA THR A 132 12.03 3.90 0.65
C THR A 132 11.56 4.21 2.06
N THR A 133 12.42 4.04 3.06
CA THR A 133 12.07 4.43 4.43
C THR A 133 12.64 5.81 4.73
N VAL A 134 11.78 6.75 5.08
CA VAL A 134 12.11 8.13 5.39
C VAL A 134 11.84 8.37 6.87
N ARG A 135 12.87 8.80 7.60
CA ARG A 135 12.75 9.25 8.97
C ARG A 135 12.89 10.76 9.01
N SER A 136 11.84 11.46 9.45
CA SER A 136 11.80 12.92 9.59
C SER A 136 11.78 13.28 11.07
N VAL A 137 12.74 14.11 11.50
CA VAL A 137 12.85 14.61 12.88
C VAL A 137 12.50 16.09 12.89
N GLY A 138 11.32 16.44 13.39
CA GLY A 138 10.86 17.81 13.57
C GLY A 138 11.34 18.43 14.87
N GLN A 139 11.94 19.61 14.78
CA GLN A 139 12.44 20.41 15.89
C GLN A 139 11.81 21.80 15.84
N VAL A 140 11.33 22.28 16.99
CA VAL A 140 10.77 23.63 17.12
C VAL A 140 11.54 24.42 18.17
N PRO A 141 11.65 25.75 18.02
CA PRO A 141 12.33 26.58 19.00
C PRO A 141 11.72 26.42 20.39
N ASN A 142 12.56 26.42 21.43
CA ASN A 142 12.15 26.35 22.84
C ASN A 142 11.37 25.08 23.22
N LEU A 143 11.54 23.98 22.47
CA LEU A 143 11.16 22.64 22.87
C LEU A 143 12.42 21.81 23.11
N THR A 144 12.50 21.13 24.26
CA THR A 144 13.58 20.19 24.54
C THR A 144 13.20 18.83 23.98
N GLY A 145 13.96 18.33 23.01
CA GLY A 145 13.60 17.15 22.23
C GLY A 145 12.73 17.50 21.01
N GLY A 146 12.71 16.61 20.03
CA GLY A 146 11.89 16.75 18.82
C GLY A 146 10.97 15.56 18.62
N ARG A 147 10.09 15.66 17.63
CA ARG A 147 9.18 14.58 17.24
C ARG A 147 9.72 13.88 16.02
N THR A 148 9.65 12.55 16.01
CA THR A 148 10.19 11.75 14.92
C THR A 148 9.08 10.97 14.26
N ILE A 149 8.98 11.08 12.94
CA ILE A 149 8.08 10.28 12.12
C ILE A 149 8.92 9.33 11.28
N LEU A 150 8.50 8.08 11.21
CA LEU A 150 9.01 7.10 10.28
C LEU A 150 7.91 6.77 9.28
N ALA A 151 8.17 7.06 8.01
CA ALA A 151 7.26 6.75 6.92
C ALA A 151 7.93 5.85 5.88
N GLN A 152 7.15 4.95 5.29
CA GLN A 152 7.57 4.22 4.10
C GLN A 152 6.90 4.86 2.89
N LEU A 153 7.71 5.35 1.96
CA LEU A 153 7.26 5.95 0.71
C LEU A 153 7.52 4.99 -0.43
N GLY A 154 6.53 4.77 -1.30
CA GLY A 154 6.72 3.92 -2.46
C GLY A 154 5.66 4.16 -3.52
N GLN A 155 6.01 3.78 -4.75
CA GLN A 155 5.05 3.72 -5.84
C GLN A 155 4.30 2.39 -5.78
N PRO A 156 2.95 2.41 -5.74
CA PRO A 156 2.16 1.20 -5.89
C PRO A 156 2.50 0.51 -7.20
N SER A 157 2.51 -0.81 -7.18
CA SER A 157 2.80 -1.63 -8.36
C SER A 157 1.54 -2.21 -8.98
N PHE A 158 1.62 -2.67 -10.23
CA PHE A 158 0.55 -3.47 -10.82
C PHE A 158 0.31 -4.76 -10.03
N SER A 159 1.26 -5.18 -9.18
CA SER A 159 1.12 -6.35 -8.31
C SER A 159 0.39 -6.10 -7.00
N ASN A 160 -0.14 -4.90 -6.77
CA ASN A 160 -0.91 -4.58 -5.56
C ASN A 160 -2.37 -5.06 -5.59
N TYR A 161 -2.80 -5.68 -6.69
CA TYR A 161 -4.20 -6.04 -6.92
C TYR A 161 -4.32 -7.54 -7.22
N ILE A 162 -5.26 -8.23 -6.58
CA ILE A 162 -5.58 -9.61 -6.99
C ILE A 162 -6.19 -9.62 -8.39
N PHE A 163 -6.98 -8.59 -8.71
CA PHE A 163 -7.49 -8.33 -10.05
C PHE A 163 -7.39 -6.84 -10.36
N LEU A 164 -6.67 -6.51 -11.41
CA LEU A 164 -6.59 -5.18 -12.00
C LEU A 164 -6.92 -5.29 -13.48
N SER A 165 -7.96 -4.58 -13.94
CA SER A 165 -8.33 -4.60 -15.35
C SER A 165 -8.59 -3.22 -15.96
N ASN A 166 -8.24 -3.05 -17.23
CA ASN A 166 -8.72 -1.94 -18.05
C ASN A 166 -10.05 -2.24 -18.79
N SER A 167 -10.78 -3.25 -18.32
CA SER A 167 -12.07 -3.71 -18.89
C SER A 167 -13.06 -4.10 -17.78
N GLU A 168 -14.32 -4.37 -18.15
CA GLU A 168 -15.34 -4.79 -17.19
C GLU A 168 -14.98 -6.14 -16.54
N LEU A 169 -15.09 -6.20 -15.22
CA LEU A 169 -14.92 -7.43 -14.44
C LEU A 169 -16.26 -7.91 -13.88
N ASN A 170 -16.53 -9.20 -14.05
CA ASN A 170 -17.76 -9.84 -13.58
C ASN A 170 -17.43 -11.00 -12.64
N PHE A 171 -17.91 -10.92 -11.40
CA PHE A 171 -17.72 -11.96 -10.39
C PHE A 171 -19.05 -12.63 -10.06
N SER A 172 -19.08 -13.96 -10.19
CA SER A 172 -20.25 -14.78 -9.84
C SER A 172 -20.57 -14.74 -8.35
N PRO A 173 -21.81 -15.08 -7.93
CA PRO A 173 -22.17 -15.21 -6.51
C PRO A 173 -21.32 -16.20 -5.70
N THR A 174 -20.74 -17.20 -6.36
CA THR A 174 -19.86 -18.20 -5.74
C THR A 174 -18.39 -17.76 -5.69
N ALA A 175 -18.05 -16.56 -6.18
CA ALA A 175 -16.68 -16.09 -6.19
C ALA A 175 -16.26 -15.66 -4.78
N THR A 176 -15.13 -16.18 -4.33
CA THR A 176 -14.44 -15.72 -3.13
C THR A 176 -13.05 -15.26 -3.51
N THR A 177 -12.76 -13.98 -3.27
CA THR A 177 -11.45 -13.38 -3.52
C THR A 177 -10.91 -12.76 -2.24
N THR A 178 -9.59 -12.75 -2.10
CA THR A 178 -8.91 -12.01 -1.03
C THR A 178 -7.96 -11.04 -1.70
N GLY A 179 -8.04 -9.76 -1.36
CA GLY A 179 -7.18 -8.70 -1.89
C GLY A 179 -7.91 -7.60 -2.68
N PRO A 180 -7.18 -6.57 -3.13
CA PRO A 180 -7.75 -5.44 -3.86
C PRO A 180 -8.19 -5.81 -5.28
N VAL A 181 -9.43 -5.45 -5.65
CA VAL A 181 -9.98 -5.58 -7.01
C VAL A 181 -10.14 -4.18 -7.60
N PHE A 182 -9.75 -3.98 -8.85
CA PHE A 182 -9.82 -2.69 -9.52
C PHE A 182 -10.19 -2.84 -11.00
N SER A 183 -11.10 -1.99 -11.49
CA SER A 183 -11.32 -1.82 -12.93
C SER A 183 -11.36 -0.33 -13.34
N ASN A 184 -10.75 0.00 -14.48
CA ASN A 184 -10.91 1.32 -15.10
C ASN A 184 -12.29 1.50 -15.77
N ILE A 185 -13.05 0.42 -15.99
CA ILE A 185 -14.31 0.45 -16.75
C ILE A 185 -15.53 0.20 -15.87
N GLY A 186 -15.46 -0.79 -14.99
CA GLY A 186 -16.55 -1.18 -14.10
C GLY A 186 -16.41 -2.60 -13.52
N VAL A 187 -17.04 -2.84 -12.38
CA VAL A 187 -17.03 -4.12 -11.67
C VAL A 187 -18.45 -4.52 -11.27
N GLN A 188 -18.93 -5.65 -11.80
CA GLN A 188 -20.07 -6.37 -11.26
C GLN A 188 -19.55 -7.41 -10.25
N PHE A 189 -19.85 -7.21 -8.97
CA PHE A 189 -19.39 -8.05 -7.88
C PHE A 189 -20.57 -8.70 -7.14
N ASP A 190 -20.86 -9.97 -7.46
CA ASP A 190 -21.93 -10.72 -6.80
C ASP A 190 -21.45 -11.67 -5.68
N GLY A 191 -20.14 -11.86 -5.55
CA GLY A 191 -19.52 -12.77 -4.56
C GLY A 191 -19.10 -12.10 -3.24
N VAL A 192 -18.13 -12.69 -2.56
CA VAL A 192 -17.52 -12.16 -1.32
C VAL A 192 -16.05 -11.80 -1.57
N ASN A 193 -15.67 -10.56 -1.26
CA ASN A 193 -14.27 -10.14 -1.25
C ASN A 193 -13.78 -9.87 0.17
N ASN A 194 -12.53 -10.21 0.44
CA ASN A 194 -11.80 -9.71 1.61
C ASN A 194 -10.77 -8.66 1.14
N GLY A 195 -11.23 -7.44 0.88
CA GLY A 195 -10.41 -6.35 0.36
C GLY A 195 -11.23 -5.26 -0.36
N PRO A 196 -10.63 -4.11 -0.69
CA PRO A 196 -11.33 -3.05 -1.41
C PRO A 196 -11.70 -3.49 -2.83
N VAL A 197 -12.90 -3.12 -3.27
CA VAL A 197 -13.36 -3.26 -4.67
C VAL A 197 -13.48 -1.86 -5.24
N MET A 198 -12.67 -1.56 -6.24
CA MET A 198 -12.44 -0.20 -6.74
C MET A 198 -12.87 -0.04 -8.18
N GLY A 199 -13.38 1.15 -8.48
CA GLY A 199 -13.79 1.56 -9.82
C GLY A 199 -13.32 2.98 -10.15
N ALA A 200 -12.79 3.17 -11.36
CA ALA A 200 -12.27 4.47 -11.78
C ALA A 200 -13.35 5.52 -12.12
N LYS A 201 -14.55 5.08 -12.46
CA LYS A 201 -15.64 5.94 -12.92
C LYS A 201 -16.69 6.09 -11.82
N THR A 202 -17.62 7.02 -12.01
CA THR A 202 -18.82 7.11 -11.17
C THR A 202 -19.88 6.08 -11.59
N SER A 203 -19.97 5.81 -12.89
CA SER A 203 -20.93 4.89 -13.48
C SER A 203 -20.48 4.42 -14.87
N TYR A 204 -20.98 3.27 -15.31
CA TYR A 204 -20.74 2.71 -16.64
C TYR A 204 -21.97 1.97 -17.17
N ILE A 205 -21.99 1.67 -18.48
CA ILE A 205 -23.01 0.78 -19.07
C ILE A 205 -22.54 -0.66 -18.88
N ALA A 206 -23.18 -1.41 -18.00
CA ALA A 206 -22.82 -2.79 -17.72
C ALA A 206 -23.10 -3.68 -18.93
N GLY A 207 -22.11 -4.44 -19.39
CA GLY A 207 -22.25 -5.34 -20.52
C GLY A 207 -23.27 -6.44 -20.27
N SER A 208 -23.44 -6.84 -19.00
CA SER A 208 -24.39 -7.87 -18.58
C SER A 208 -25.85 -7.45 -18.66
N THR A 209 -26.17 -6.16 -18.50
CA THR A 209 -27.56 -5.66 -18.48
C THR A 209 -27.88 -4.64 -19.57
N GLY A 210 -26.86 -4.05 -20.21
CA GLY A 210 -27.02 -2.96 -21.18
C GLY A 210 -27.52 -1.64 -20.57
N THR A 211 -27.46 -1.49 -19.24
CA THR A 211 -27.97 -0.32 -18.51
C THR A 211 -26.88 0.38 -17.72
N SER A 212 -27.05 1.68 -17.45
CA SER A 212 -26.16 2.40 -16.55
C SER A 212 -26.23 1.87 -15.12
N LYS A 213 -25.05 1.60 -14.54
CA LYS A 213 -24.85 1.15 -13.15
C LYS A 213 -23.75 1.98 -12.50
N PRO A 214 -23.75 2.09 -11.16
CA PRO A 214 -22.56 2.55 -10.43
C PRO A 214 -21.33 1.72 -10.82
N ASP A 215 -20.14 2.30 -10.71
CA ASP A 215 -18.93 1.66 -11.22
C ASP A 215 -18.57 0.35 -10.50
N VAL A 216 -18.95 0.25 -9.23
CA VAL A 216 -19.01 -1.02 -8.51
C VAL A 216 -20.45 -1.30 -8.10
N TRP A 217 -20.99 -2.45 -8.51
CA TRP A 217 -22.36 -2.85 -8.22
C TRP A 217 -22.49 -4.37 -8.12
N GLY A 218 -23.60 -4.86 -7.59
CA GLY A 218 -23.89 -6.30 -7.47
C GLY A 218 -24.61 -6.68 -6.19
N ALA A 219 -24.91 -7.97 -6.06
CA ALA A 219 -25.51 -8.58 -4.88
C ALA A 219 -24.47 -8.92 -3.78
N GLY A 220 -23.18 -8.89 -4.11
CA GLY A 220 -22.09 -9.29 -3.25
C GLY A 220 -21.72 -8.26 -2.17
N GLY A 221 -20.60 -8.51 -1.49
CA GLY A 221 -20.08 -7.61 -0.45
C GLY A 221 -18.71 -8.00 0.11
N PRO A 222 -18.25 -7.31 1.17
CA PRO A 222 -18.91 -6.22 1.88
C PRO A 222 -18.95 -4.91 1.08
N LYS A 223 -20.13 -4.28 0.98
CA LYS A 223 -20.30 -3.01 0.24
C LYS A 223 -19.58 -1.82 0.86
N SER A 224 -19.25 -1.89 2.15
CA SER A 224 -18.42 -0.87 2.84
C SER A 224 -16.99 -0.80 2.31
N GLN A 225 -16.53 -1.83 1.58
CA GLN A 225 -15.21 -1.87 0.96
C GLN A 225 -15.24 -1.40 -0.51
N TRP A 226 -16.40 -0.99 -1.03
CA TRP A 226 -16.53 -0.51 -2.40
C TRP A 226 -16.13 0.96 -2.48
N GLN A 227 -15.21 1.28 -3.39
CA GLN A 227 -14.61 2.61 -3.51
C GLN A 227 -14.64 3.07 -4.97
N PHE A 228 -15.47 4.06 -5.27
CA PHE A 228 -15.55 4.66 -6.60
C PHE A 228 -16.21 6.05 -6.51
N PRO A 229 -15.79 7.03 -7.33
CA PRO A 229 -14.68 6.94 -8.27
C PRO A 229 -13.31 7.02 -7.57
N VAL A 230 -12.32 6.32 -8.10
CA VAL A 230 -10.88 6.47 -7.76
C VAL A 230 -10.08 6.78 -9.03
N PRO A 231 -8.83 7.28 -8.95
CA PRO A 231 -8.03 7.56 -10.15
C PRO A 231 -7.81 6.32 -11.02
N SER A 232 -7.91 6.47 -12.35
CA SER A 232 -7.64 5.40 -13.31
C SER A 232 -6.16 5.02 -13.35
N ILE A 233 -5.88 3.75 -13.64
CA ILE A 233 -4.52 3.22 -13.79
C ILE A 233 -4.14 3.17 -15.26
N ASP A 234 -3.00 3.78 -15.63
CA ASP A 234 -2.53 3.85 -17.01
C ASP A 234 -1.66 2.63 -17.38
N PHE A 235 -2.20 1.74 -18.22
CA PHE A 235 -1.47 0.59 -18.76
C PHE A 235 -0.42 0.98 -19.82
N THR A 236 -0.51 2.18 -20.42
CA THR A 236 0.47 2.62 -21.42
C THR A 236 1.81 2.98 -20.78
N ALA A 237 1.82 3.36 -19.50
CA ALA A 237 3.03 3.58 -18.71
C ALA A 237 3.94 2.34 -18.61
N VAL A 238 3.39 1.13 -18.85
CA VAL A 238 4.16 -0.12 -18.86
C VAL A 238 5.21 -0.13 -19.98
N THR A 239 5.01 0.58 -21.11
CA THR A 239 5.98 0.60 -22.23
C THR A 239 7.33 1.19 -21.79
N ALA A 240 7.31 2.27 -21.00
CA ALA A 240 8.53 2.87 -20.47
C ALA A 240 9.25 1.93 -19.48
N ASN A 241 8.48 1.22 -18.66
CA ASN A 241 9.01 0.19 -17.76
C ASN A 241 9.67 -0.97 -18.55
N LEU A 242 9.04 -1.44 -19.63
CA LEU A 242 9.60 -2.47 -20.50
C LEU A 242 10.94 -2.05 -21.13
N ALA A 243 11.07 -0.79 -21.55
CA ALA A 243 12.33 -0.26 -22.07
C ALA A 243 13.44 -0.28 -20.99
N SER A 244 13.12 0.16 -19.77
CA SER A 244 14.04 0.10 -18.63
C SER A 244 14.46 -1.34 -18.29
N LEU A 245 13.49 -2.27 -18.25
CA LEU A 245 13.73 -3.68 -17.99
C LEU A 245 14.60 -4.32 -19.07
N GLN A 246 14.41 -3.95 -20.34
CA GLN A 246 15.26 -4.41 -21.43
C GLN A 246 16.71 -3.98 -21.22
N THR A 247 16.94 -2.70 -20.90
CA THR A 247 18.28 -2.18 -20.62
C THR A 247 18.92 -2.86 -19.42
N GLN A 248 18.17 -3.08 -18.32
CA GLN A 248 18.67 -3.77 -17.14
C GLN A 248 19.03 -5.24 -17.43
N ALA A 249 18.22 -5.94 -18.24
CA ALA A 249 18.50 -7.31 -18.64
C ALA A 249 19.76 -7.47 -19.50
N GLN A 250 20.13 -6.43 -20.25
CA GLN A 250 21.34 -6.39 -21.09
C GLN A 250 22.63 -6.13 -20.30
N THR A 251 22.52 -5.75 -19.02
CA THR A 251 23.69 -5.62 -18.14
C THR A 251 24.23 -6.99 -17.70
N SER A 252 25.44 -7.04 -17.15
CA SER A 252 26.04 -8.28 -16.65
C SER A 252 25.31 -8.92 -15.46
N SER A 253 24.42 -8.17 -14.79
CA SER A 253 23.61 -8.65 -13.66
C SER A 253 22.24 -9.20 -14.09
N GLY A 254 21.85 -9.03 -15.36
CA GLY A 254 20.59 -9.50 -15.93
C GLY A 254 20.75 -10.68 -16.88
N VAL A 255 19.62 -11.17 -17.39
CA VAL A 255 19.59 -12.19 -18.45
C VAL A 255 18.77 -11.67 -19.63
N TYR A 256 19.41 -11.47 -20.77
CA TYR A 256 18.75 -11.08 -22.02
C TYR A 256 18.71 -12.26 -23.00
N LEU A 257 17.50 -12.64 -23.42
CA LEU A 257 17.25 -13.71 -24.37
C LEU A 257 16.72 -13.14 -25.70
N ASN A 258 17.46 -13.40 -26.77
CA ASN A 258 17.11 -12.96 -28.10
C ASN A 258 17.48 -13.99 -29.14
N ASN A 259 16.79 -13.95 -30.28
CA ASN A 259 17.09 -14.74 -31.46
C ASN A 259 17.28 -16.23 -31.16
N SER A 260 16.21 -16.89 -30.69
CA SER A 260 16.23 -18.34 -30.47
C SER A 260 16.51 -19.12 -31.76
N ARG A 261 16.32 -18.52 -32.95
CA ARG A 261 16.20 -19.20 -34.25
C ARG A 261 15.03 -20.19 -34.28
N GLY A 262 14.02 -19.91 -33.47
CA GLY A 262 12.75 -20.62 -33.39
C GLY A 262 11.63 -19.62 -33.18
N ILE A 263 10.64 -20.00 -32.37
CA ILE A 263 9.50 -19.14 -32.02
C ILE A 263 9.66 -18.48 -30.64
N GLY A 264 10.65 -18.91 -29.85
CA GLY A 264 10.97 -18.32 -28.56
C GLY A 264 11.67 -19.29 -27.62
N PHE A 265 11.49 -19.08 -26.31
CA PHE A 265 12.21 -19.80 -25.25
C PHE A 265 11.27 -20.48 -24.28
N TYR A 266 11.59 -21.70 -23.89
CA TYR A 266 10.98 -22.34 -22.74
C TYR A 266 11.94 -22.27 -21.55
N LEU A 267 11.43 -21.77 -20.44
CA LEU A 267 12.15 -21.57 -19.19
C LEU A 267 11.56 -22.51 -18.14
N ASN A 268 12.40 -23.35 -17.55
CA ASN A 268 12.02 -24.16 -16.40
C ASN A 268 12.73 -23.62 -15.16
N LEU A 269 11.99 -23.00 -14.24
CA LEU A 269 12.50 -22.50 -12.97
C LEU A 269 12.70 -23.66 -12.00
N ARG A 270 13.93 -23.83 -11.52
CA ARG A 270 14.31 -24.94 -10.65
C ARG A 270 14.34 -24.52 -9.18
N SER A 271 14.16 -25.50 -8.31
CA SER A 271 14.21 -25.29 -6.85
C SER A 271 15.59 -24.92 -6.31
N ASP A 272 16.65 -25.12 -7.10
CA ASP A 272 18.03 -24.73 -6.78
C ASP A 272 18.35 -23.27 -7.14
N GLY A 273 17.37 -22.50 -7.65
CA GLY A 273 17.56 -21.11 -8.05
C GLY A 273 18.22 -20.94 -9.42
N THR A 274 18.32 -22.02 -10.22
CA THR A 274 18.77 -21.95 -11.62
C THR A 274 17.59 -22.16 -12.58
N ILE A 275 17.82 -21.85 -13.86
CA ILE A 275 16.83 -21.82 -14.91
C ILE A 275 17.32 -22.70 -16.06
N ASP A 276 16.61 -23.78 -16.36
CA ASP A 276 16.89 -24.53 -17.58
C ASP A 276 16.26 -23.80 -18.77
N VAL A 277 17.12 -23.37 -19.70
CA VAL A 277 16.72 -22.60 -20.88
C VAL A 277 16.69 -23.52 -22.09
N TYR A 278 15.55 -23.56 -22.77
CA TYR A 278 15.32 -24.32 -23.99
C TYR A 278 14.92 -23.38 -25.12
N LYS A 279 15.33 -23.70 -26.34
CA LYS A 279 14.78 -23.13 -27.57
C LYS A 279 13.48 -23.84 -27.91
N VAL A 280 12.45 -23.10 -28.29
CA VAL A 280 11.20 -23.66 -28.83
C VAL A 280 11.17 -23.45 -30.34
N THR A 281 10.98 -24.52 -31.11
CA THR A 281 10.95 -24.48 -32.57
C THR A 281 9.54 -24.57 -33.15
N ASN A 282 8.62 -25.18 -32.41
CA ASN A 282 7.23 -25.34 -32.83
C ASN A 282 6.29 -25.47 -31.63
N GLN A 283 5.04 -25.06 -31.81
CA GLN A 283 3.93 -25.29 -30.89
C GLN A 283 2.80 -26.01 -31.63
N SER A 284 2.29 -27.08 -31.03
CA SER A 284 1.12 -27.83 -31.51
C SER A 284 -0.06 -27.68 -30.53
N SER A 285 -1.16 -28.36 -30.83
CA SER A 285 -2.29 -28.48 -29.90
C SER A 285 -1.96 -29.27 -28.63
N SER A 286 -0.93 -30.12 -28.66
CA SER A 286 -0.55 -31.03 -27.57
C SER A 286 0.69 -30.60 -26.79
N GLY A 287 1.38 -29.53 -27.21
CA GLY A 287 2.55 -29.03 -26.49
C GLY A 287 3.53 -28.26 -27.36
N ILE A 288 4.77 -28.19 -26.88
CA ILE A 288 5.88 -27.49 -27.54
C ILE A 288 7.01 -28.45 -27.90
N THR A 289 7.63 -28.24 -29.07
CA THR A 289 8.88 -28.91 -29.44
C THR A 289 10.04 -28.03 -29.00
N LYS A 290 10.88 -28.58 -28.11
CA LYS A 290 11.95 -27.83 -27.46
C LYS A 290 13.30 -28.54 -27.49
N THR A 291 14.38 -27.77 -27.51
CA THR A 291 15.77 -28.26 -27.45
C THR A 291 16.51 -27.52 -26.34
N PHE A 292 17.18 -28.26 -25.47
CA PHE A 292 17.95 -27.66 -24.37
C PHE A 292 19.09 -26.79 -24.90
N ILE A 293 19.29 -25.63 -24.30
CA ILE A 293 20.40 -24.72 -24.62
C ILE A 293 21.43 -24.76 -23.50
N ARG A 294 21.00 -24.42 -22.27
CA ARG A 294 21.87 -24.29 -21.10
C ARG A 294 21.09 -24.26 -19.81
N ASN A 295 21.76 -24.55 -18.70
CA ASN A 295 21.33 -24.15 -17.37
C ASN A 295 21.90 -22.75 -17.07
N GLN A 296 21.05 -21.86 -16.58
CA GLN A 296 21.34 -20.44 -16.38
C GLN A 296 21.11 -20.09 -14.92
N ALA A 297 22.11 -19.54 -14.24
CA ALA A 297 21.91 -19.00 -12.90
C ALA A 297 20.89 -17.84 -12.93
N ALA A 298 20.09 -17.70 -11.86
CA ALA A 298 19.19 -16.56 -11.73
C ALA A 298 19.95 -15.23 -11.91
N PRO A 299 19.37 -14.24 -12.62
CA PRO A 299 19.95 -12.90 -12.72
C PRO A 299 20.09 -12.28 -11.33
N THR A 300 21.25 -11.69 -11.03
CA THR A 300 21.49 -11.06 -9.72
C THR A 300 20.68 -9.78 -9.53
N ASN A 301 20.31 -9.09 -10.61
CA ASN A 301 19.33 -8.00 -10.57
C ASN A 301 17.87 -8.48 -10.61
N GLY A 302 17.64 -9.80 -10.72
CA GLY A 302 16.31 -10.39 -10.78
C GLY A 302 15.58 -10.22 -12.12
N ILE A 303 16.20 -9.67 -13.17
CA ILE A 303 15.54 -9.40 -14.45
C ILE A 303 15.95 -10.39 -15.54
N LEU A 304 14.96 -11.07 -16.11
CA LEU A 304 15.10 -11.88 -17.32
C LEU A 304 14.17 -11.33 -18.40
N PHE A 305 14.73 -10.92 -19.54
CA PHE A 305 13.97 -10.32 -20.63
C PHE A 305 14.12 -11.13 -21.91
N SER A 306 13.00 -11.44 -22.57
CA SER A 306 12.98 -12.07 -23.88
C SER A 306 12.32 -11.18 -24.93
N THR A 307 12.93 -11.14 -26.11
CA THR A 307 12.38 -10.45 -27.31
C THR A 307 11.44 -11.32 -28.15
N GLU A 308 11.18 -12.55 -27.70
CA GLU A 308 10.36 -13.57 -28.35
C GLU A 308 9.34 -14.13 -27.36
N GLU A 309 8.54 -15.11 -27.79
CA GLU A 309 7.58 -15.77 -26.91
C GLU A 309 8.29 -16.54 -25.79
N VAL A 310 7.68 -16.57 -24.61
CA VAL A 310 8.19 -17.35 -23.48
C VAL A 310 7.18 -18.41 -23.10
N TRP A 311 7.65 -19.64 -22.88
CA TRP A 311 6.91 -20.69 -22.20
C TRP A 311 7.53 -20.91 -20.82
N LEU A 312 6.72 -21.07 -19.79
CA LEU A 312 7.20 -21.10 -18.42
C LEU A 312 6.58 -22.26 -17.63
N SER A 313 7.41 -22.91 -16.82
CA SER A 313 6.99 -23.77 -15.72
C SER A 313 8.07 -23.76 -14.63
N GLY A 314 7.73 -24.26 -13.45
CA GLY A 314 8.70 -24.48 -12.40
C GLY A 314 8.04 -24.75 -11.06
N THR A 315 8.77 -25.34 -10.13
CA THR A 315 8.23 -25.62 -8.79
C THR A 315 9.25 -25.25 -7.74
N SER A 316 8.76 -24.68 -6.65
CA SER A 316 9.56 -24.32 -5.47
C SER A 316 10.70 -23.34 -5.78
N TRP A 317 10.42 -22.26 -6.53
CA TRP A 317 11.40 -21.23 -6.83
C TRP A 317 11.81 -20.46 -5.56
N PRO A 318 13.11 -20.38 -5.22
CA PRO A 318 13.55 -19.83 -3.94
C PRO A 318 13.79 -18.32 -3.93
N GLY A 319 13.83 -17.68 -5.11
CA GLY A 319 14.29 -16.30 -5.25
C GLY A 319 13.24 -15.33 -5.76
N ARG A 320 13.68 -14.11 -6.07
CA ARG A 320 12.85 -13.05 -6.66
C ARG A 320 13.29 -12.81 -8.09
N ILE A 321 12.36 -12.93 -9.04
CA ILE A 321 12.64 -12.80 -10.47
C ILE A 321 11.47 -12.14 -11.19
N THR A 322 11.76 -11.31 -12.19
CA THR A 322 10.80 -10.78 -13.15
C THR A 322 11.18 -11.28 -14.54
N ILE A 323 10.25 -12.00 -15.17
CA ILE A 323 10.37 -12.53 -16.52
C ILE A 323 9.51 -11.69 -17.44
N VAL A 324 10.14 -11.15 -18.48
CA VAL A 324 9.51 -10.24 -19.43
C VAL A 324 9.50 -10.86 -20.82
N ALA A 325 8.36 -10.81 -21.51
CA ALA A 325 8.27 -11.09 -22.95
C ALA A 325 7.78 -9.85 -23.68
N ALA A 326 8.69 -9.19 -24.39
CA ALA A 326 8.38 -7.95 -25.10
C ALA A 326 9.36 -7.69 -26.25
N LYS A 327 8.86 -7.14 -27.35
CA LYS A 327 9.67 -6.66 -28.47
C LYS A 327 9.47 -5.16 -28.63
N LEU A 328 10.56 -4.41 -28.52
CA LEU A 328 10.59 -2.95 -28.67
C LEU A 328 11.30 -2.55 -29.99
N PRO A 329 10.89 -1.44 -30.64
CA PRO A 329 9.76 -0.57 -30.31
C PRO A 329 8.40 -1.29 -30.43
N ASP A 330 7.39 -0.82 -29.67
CA ASP A 330 6.07 -1.45 -29.65
C ASP A 330 5.42 -1.45 -31.05
N SER A 331 4.90 -2.61 -31.43
CA SER A 331 4.12 -2.80 -32.64
C SER A 331 3.16 -3.96 -32.43
N PRO A 332 1.83 -3.78 -32.66
CA PRO A 332 0.83 -4.82 -32.40
C PRO A 332 1.15 -6.18 -33.02
N ALA A 333 1.72 -6.21 -34.23
CA ALA A 333 2.04 -7.45 -34.95
C ALA A 333 3.20 -8.25 -34.34
N THR A 334 3.96 -7.66 -33.42
CA THR A 334 5.16 -8.27 -32.83
C THR A 334 5.16 -8.33 -31.31
N ARG A 335 4.04 -7.95 -30.68
CA ARG A 335 3.89 -8.07 -29.23
C ARG A 335 4.01 -9.53 -28.82
N ARG A 336 4.68 -9.75 -27.69
CA ARG A 336 5.03 -11.07 -27.19
C ARG A 336 4.20 -11.44 -25.98
N SER A 337 3.94 -12.73 -25.84
CA SER A 337 3.19 -13.33 -24.75
C SER A 337 4.08 -14.23 -23.88
N ILE A 338 3.61 -14.46 -22.66
CA ILE A 338 4.13 -15.48 -21.76
C ILE A 338 3.09 -16.59 -21.68
N ASN A 339 3.52 -17.84 -21.87
CA ASN A 339 2.68 -19.03 -21.87
C ASN A 339 3.02 -19.89 -20.66
N ILE A 340 2.13 -20.03 -19.69
CA ILE A 340 2.35 -20.85 -18.50
C ILE A 340 1.88 -22.28 -18.78
N ILE A 341 2.83 -23.20 -18.99
CA ILE A 341 2.53 -24.57 -19.47
C ILE A 341 2.48 -25.63 -18.37
N GLY A 342 2.64 -25.23 -17.11
CA GLY A 342 2.59 -26.12 -15.96
C GLY A 342 2.52 -25.31 -14.66
N ASN A 343 2.73 -25.98 -13.54
CA ASN A 343 2.81 -25.29 -12.25
C ASN A 343 3.95 -24.28 -12.24
N LEU A 344 3.77 -23.23 -11.45
CA LEU A 344 4.75 -22.20 -11.18
C LEU A 344 4.64 -21.84 -9.70
N THR A 345 5.44 -22.43 -8.81
CA THR A 345 5.26 -22.24 -7.36
C THR A 345 6.47 -21.63 -6.65
N TYR A 346 6.23 -20.90 -5.57
CA TYR A 346 7.27 -20.39 -4.68
C TYR A 346 7.82 -21.52 -3.80
N ALA A 347 9.07 -21.39 -3.37
CA ALA A 347 9.63 -22.24 -2.33
C ALA A 347 8.95 -22.00 -0.97
N ALA A 348 8.61 -20.74 -0.68
CA ALA A 348 7.91 -20.29 0.52
C ALA A 348 7.01 -19.09 0.21
N LYS A 349 5.86 -19.01 0.90
CA LYS A 349 4.87 -17.91 0.80
C LYS A 349 5.02 -16.91 1.96
N ASP A 350 6.27 -16.56 2.27
CA ASP A 350 6.67 -15.66 3.37
C ASP A 350 7.30 -14.34 2.89
N GLY A 351 7.22 -14.08 1.57
CA GLY A 351 7.80 -12.91 0.93
C GLY A 351 9.26 -13.05 0.50
N SER A 352 9.94 -14.17 0.80
CA SER A 352 11.33 -14.39 0.36
C SER A 352 11.44 -14.65 -1.15
N ALA A 353 10.40 -15.24 -1.74
CA ALA A 353 10.31 -15.56 -3.16
C ALA A 353 9.22 -14.72 -3.84
N ALA A 354 9.46 -14.34 -5.09
CA ALA A 354 8.49 -13.62 -5.91
C ALA A 354 8.76 -13.88 -7.40
N ILE A 355 7.73 -14.21 -8.16
CA ILE A 355 7.83 -14.36 -9.62
C ILE A 355 6.93 -13.30 -10.25
N GLY A 356 7.52 -12.37 -10.99
CA GLY A 356 6.83 -11.39 -11.81
C GLY A 356 6.80 -11.82 -13.26
N LEU A 357 5.63 -11.81 -13.89
CA LEU A 357 5.45 -12.07 -15.32
C LEU A 357 4.92 -10.80 -15.98
N VAL A 358 5.66 -10.25 -16.93
CA VAL A 358 5.26 -9.05 -17.67
C VAL A 358 5.28 -9.35 -19.16
N ALA A 359 4.12 -9.37 -19.79
CA ALA A 359 3.96 -9.60 -21.22
C ALA A 359 3.39 -8.36 -21.90
N GLN A 360 3.87 -8.06 -23.12
CA GLN A 360 3.24 -7.03 -23.95
C GLN A 360 1.82 -7.42 -24.34
N GLN A 361 1.64 -8.64 -24.83
CA GLN A 361 0.34 -9.11 -25.31
C GLN A 361 -0.42 -9.85 -24.22
N ASP A 362 -0.18 -11.15 -24.02
CA ASP A 362 -0.96 -11.97 -23.08
C ASP A 362 -0.07 -12.70 -22.06
N VAL A 363 -0.64 -12.97 -20.88
CA VAL A 363 -0.13 -14.04 -19.99
C VAL A 363 -1.12 -15.20 -20.08
N PHE A 364 -0.77 -16.18 -20.91
CA PHE A 364 -1.69 -17.18 -21.42
C PHE A 364 -1.44 -18.56 -20.81
N ILE A 365 -2.50 -19.28 -20.51
CA ILE A 365 -2.45 -20.68 -20.10
C ILE A 365 -3.01 -21.54 -21.24
N PRO A 366 -2.16 -22.21 -22.04
CA PRO A 366 -2.63 -22.99 -23.18
C PRO A 366 -3.37 -24.26 -22.74
N ARG A 367 -4.14 -24.87 -23.65
CA ARG A 367 -4.92 -26.09 -23.38
C ARG A 367 -4.12 -27.31 -22.89
N TYR A 368 -2.84 -27.39 -23.23
CA TYR A 368 -1.96 -28.52 -22.92
C TYR A 368 -1.30 -28.42 -21.53
N VAL A 369 -2.07 -27.98 -20.54
CA VAL A 369 -1.65 -27.88 -19.13
C VAL A 369 -2.19 -29.03 -18.26
N PRO A 370 -1.60 -29.28 -17.08
CA PRO A 370 -2.12 -30.24 -16.11
C PRO A 370 -3.58 -29.98 -15.70
N ASN A 371 -4.25 -31.00 -15.17
CA ASN A 371 -5.63 -30.87 -14.68
C ASN A 371 -5.73 -30.03 -13.38
N VAL A 372 -4.70 -30.10 -12.55
CA VAL A 372 -4.57 -29.32 -11.32
C VAL A 372 -3.37 -28.40 -11.51
N MET A 373 -3.62 -27.09 -11.43
CA MET A 373 -2.61 -26.08 -11.70
C MET A 373 -2.52 -25.07 -10.56
N GLU A 374 -1.29 -24.76 -10.15
CA GLU A 374 -0.99 -23.70 -9.20
C GLU A 374 0.03 -22.73 -9.81
N VAL A 375 -0.29 -21.44 -9.73
CA VAL A 375 0.54 -20.33 -10.20
C VAL A 375 0.71 -19.33 -9.07
N ASP A 376 1.91 -19.28 -8.53
CA ASP A 376 2.38 -18.28 -7.59
C ASP A 376 3.14 -17.21 -8.38
N ALA A 377 2.47 -16.12 -8.77
CA ALA A 377 3.08 -15.06 -9.57
C ALA A 377 2.29 -13.76 -9.53
N GLY A 378 3.01 -12.64 -9.68
CA GLY A 378 2.41 -11.38 -10.11
C GLY A 378 2.41 -11.30 -11.64
N MET A 379 1.23 -11.37 -12.26
CA MET A 379 1.07 -11.42 -13.71
C MET A 379 0.56 -10.10 -14.26
N LEU A 380 1.13 -9.63 -15.35
CA LEU A 380 0.73 -8.41 -16.04
C LEU A 380 0.77 -8.59 -17.56
N ALA A 381 -0.39 -8.39 -18.19
CA ALA A 381 -0.55 -8.25 -19.63
C ALA A 381 -0.81 -6.78 -19.98
N GLN A 382 0.12 -6.15 -20.69
CA GLN A 382 0.05 -4.72 -21.00
C GLN A 382 -1.12 -4.38 -21.93
N TYR A 383 -1.30 -5.14 -23.01
CA TYR A 383 -2.32 -4.86 -24.03
C TYR A 383 -3.43 -5.90 -24.10
N GLY A 384 -3.12 -7.16 -23.77
CA GLY A 384 -4.05 -8.26 -23.84
C GLY A 384 -4.54 -8.72 -22.47
N SER A 385 -4.72 -10.02 -22.35
CA SER A 385 -5.50 -10.66 -21.31
C SER A 385 -4.68 -11.69 -20.53
N VAL A 386 -5.12 -12.00 -19.31
CA VAL A 386 -4.55 -13.09 -18.50
C VAL A 386 -5.59 -14.18 -18.31
N GLY A 387 -5.33 -15.39 -18.79
CA GLY A 387 -6.29 -16.47 -18.65
C GLY A 387 -5.98 -17.74 -19.43
N TYR A 388 -6.93 -18.67 -19.39
CA TYR A 388 -6.85 -19.97 -20.04
C TYR A 388 -7.45 -19.97 -21.45
N ASP A 389 -6.94 -20.84 -22.31
CA ASP A 389 -7.50 -21.17 -23.64
C ASP A 389 -8.89 -21.81 -23.52
N THR A 390 -9.87 -21.02 -23.12
CA THR A 390 -11.25 -21.48 -22.94
C THR A 390 -11.96 -21.78 -24.27
N ALA A 391 -11.45 -21.24 -25.38
CA ALA A 391 -11.98 -21.46 -26.71
C ALA A 391 -11.64 -22.85 -27.26
N ASN A 392 -10.41 -23.34 -27.03
CA ASN A 392 -9.95 -24.61 -27.59
C ASN A 392 -9.57 -25.65 -26.54
N GLY A 393 -9.60 -25.29 -25.27
CA GLY A 393 -9.23 -26.12 -24.14
C GLY A 393 -10.41 -26.89 -23.55
N GLY A 394 -10.14 -28.12 -23.09
CA GLY A 394 -11.12 -28.92 -22.37
C GLY A 394 -11.30 -28.48 -20.91
N LEU A 395 -12.20 -29.19 -20.22
CA LEU A 395 -12.36 -29.08 -18.77
C LEU A 395 -11.13 -29.61 -18.03
N LYS A 396 -10.77 -28.89 -16.98
CA LYS A 396 -9.69 -29.21 -16.03
C LYS A 396 -10.32 -29.39 -14.63
N SER A 397 -9.49 -29.62 -13.61
CA SER A 397 -9.96 -29.84 -12.24
C SER A 397 -9.95 -28.56 -11.41
N SER A 398 -8.78 -27.93 -11.25
CA SER A 398 -8.66 -26.74 -10.40
C SER A 398 -7.48 -25.83 -10.78
N PHE A 399 -7.68 -24.53 -10.59
CA PHE A 399 -6.64 -23.51 -10.72
C PHE A 399 -6.52 -22.69 -9.43
N THR A 400 -5.30 -22.57 -8.92
CA THR A 400 -4.99 -21.72 -7.76
C THR A 400 -4.01 -20.65 -8.18
N LEU A 401 -4.38 -19.38 -7.95
CA LEU A 401 -3.49 -18.24 -8.05
C LEU A 401 -3.09 -17.80 -6.64
N TYR A 402 -1.79 -17.64 -6.40
CA TYR A 402 -1.25 -16.91 -5.26
C TYR A 402 -0.39 -15.75 -5.77
N GLY A 403 -0.87 -14.51 -5.69
CA GLY A 403 -0.16 -13.37 -6.25
C GLY A 403 -1.09 -12.28 -6.74
N SER A 404 -0.85 -11.79 -7.95
CA SER A 404 -1.58 -10.66 -8.54
C SER A 404 -1.88 -10.88 -10.01
N LEU A 405 -2.94 -10.26 -10.53
CA LEU A 405 -3.30 -10.33 -11.95
C LEU A 405 -3.67 -8.94 -12.45
N GLY A 406 -2.93 -8.45 -13.45
CA GLY A 406 -3.19 -7.23 -14.19
C GLY A 406 -3.40 -7.50 -15.67
N GLN A 407 -4.49 -6.99 -16.26
CA GLN A 407 -4.80 -7.18 -17.67
C GLN A 407 -5.47 -5.96 -18.31
N ASN A 408 -5.14 -5.65 -19.56
CA ASN A 408 -5.77 -4.54 -20.26
C ASN A 408 -7.07 -4.96 -20.96
N ALA A 409 -7.07 -6.13 -21.59
CA ALA A 409 -8.26 -6.76 -22.15
C ALA A 409 -8.77 -7.89 -21.23
N ASN A 410 -9.97 -8.40 -21.53
CA ASN A 410 -10.59 -9.53 -20.81
C ASN A 410 -11.19 -10.52 -21.82
N ASP A 411 -10.35 -10.91 -22.78
CA ASP A 411 -10.68 -11.86 -23.85
C ASP A 411 -10.69 -13.30 -23.34
N TYR A 412 -10.00 -13.56 -22.23
CA TYR A 412 -9.89 -14.87 -21.59
C TYR A 412 -10.45 -14.86 -20.18
N GLY A 413 -10.99 -16.00 -19.77
CA GLY A 413 -11.28 -16.31 -18.38
C GLY A 413 -10.59 -17.62 -17.98
N PHE A 414 -10.69 -17.99 -16.71
CA PHE A 414 -10.22 -19.29 -16.24
C PHE A 414 -11.26 -20.39 -16.40
N LYS A 415 -12.53 -20.03 -16.67
CA LYS A 415 -13.64 -20.97 -16.89
C LYS A 415 -14.76 -20.34 -17.68
N VAL A 416 -15.49 -21.15 -18.44
CA VAL A 416 -16.69 -20.74 -19.18
C VAL A 416 -17.91 -21.48 -18.62
N PRO A 417 -18.89 -20.76 -18.05
CA PRO A 417 -20.16 -21.36 -17.63
C PRO A 417 -20.98 -21.80 -18.86
N GLY A 418 -21.69 -22.92 -18.76
CA GLY A 418 -22.52 -23.47 -19.83
C GLY A 418 -22.62 -25.01 -19.80
N CYS A 419 -23.30 -25.61 -20.78
CA CYS A 419 -23.36 -27.07 -20.95
C CYS A 419 -23.91 -27.85 -19.71
N GLY A 420 -24.78 -27.22 -18.91
CA GLY A 420 -25.31 -27.78 -17.65
C GLY A 420 -24.45 -27.51 -16.41
N SER A 421 -23.19 -27.08 -16.57
CA SER A 421 -22.32 -26.60 -15.48
C SER A 421 -21.20 -25.72 -16.05
N PHE A 422 -20.12 -26.31 -16.56
CA PHE A 422 -19.01 -25.62 -17.23
C PHE A 422 -18.66 -26.33 -18.53
N CYS A 423 -18.37 -25.58 -19.60
CA CYS A 423 -17.99 -26.15 -20.90
C CYS A 423 -16.47 -26.30 -21.06
N SER A 424 -15.68 -25.39 -20.47
CA SER A 424 -14.21 -25.38 -20.56
C SER A 424 -13.57 -24.64 -19.39
N GLY A 425 -12.26 -24.90 -19.19
CA GLY A 425 -11.45 -24.27 -18.15
C GLY A 425 -11.48 -25.01 -16.82
N PHE A 426 -11.23 -24.28 -15.73
CA PHE A 426 -11.08 -24.80 -14.37
C PHE A 426 -12.34 -24.49 -13.55
N PRO A 427 -13.24 -25.46 -13.30
CA PRO A 427 -14.47 -25.23 -12.53
C PRO A 427 -14.18 -24.67 -11.13
N THR A 428 -13.15 -25.22 -10.47
CA THR A 428 -12.69 -24.82 -9.14
C THR A 428 -11.54 -23.82 -9.28
N THR A 429 -11.74 -22.59 -8.82
CA THR A 429 -10.73 -21.52 -8.88
C THR A 429 -10.55 -20.89 -7.51
N ALA A 430 -9.31 -20.73 -7.07
CA ALA A 430 -8.97 -19.99 -5.86
C ALA A 430 -8.01 -18.84 -6.21
N TYR A 431 -8.35 -17.62 -5.82
CA TYR A 431 -7.54 -16.42 -6.07
C TYR A 431 -7.13 -15.81 -4.74
N ASN A 432 -5.89 -16.06 -4.36
CA ASN A 432 -5.30 -15.63 -3.11
C ASN A 432 -4.30 -14.51 -3.40
N PHE A 433 -4.51 -13.35 -2.80
CA PHE A 433 -3.54 -12.26 -2.93
C PHE A 433 -2.30 -12.53 -2.08
N ASP A 434 -1.13 -12.34 -2.68
CA ASP A 434 0.13 -12.30 -1.93
C ASP A 434 0.35 -10.89 -1.37
N SER A 435 0.08 -10.72 -0.08
CA SER A 435 0.21 -9.43 0.60
C SER A 435 1.64 -8.87 0.60
N HIS A 436 2.66 -9.72 0.40
CA HIS A 436 4.04 -9.25 0.33
C HIS A 436 4.32 -8.42 -0.93
N LEU A 437 3.54 -8.61 -2.01
CA LEU A 437 3.70 -7.85 -3.26
C LEU A 437 3.36 -6.36 -3.10
N ILE A 438 2.64 -5.97 -2.05
CA ILE A 438 2.35 -4.55 -1.75
C ILE A 438 3.65 -3.76 -1.49
N TYR A 439 4.57 -4.34 -0.72
CA TYR A 439 5.79 -3.67 -0.24
C TYR A 439 7.07 -4.22 -0.89
N ALA A 440 6.98 -5.41 -1.44
CA ALA A 440 8.04 -6.09 -2.16
C ALA A 440 7.46 -6.67 -3.46
N PRO A 441 7.13 -5.82 -4.45
CA PRO A 441 6.75 -6.29 -5.78
C PRO A 441 7.92 -7.01 -6.45
N PRO A 442 7.72 -7.87 -7.47
CA PRO A 442 8.83 -8.52 -8.15
C PRO A 442 9.87 -7.51 -8.67
N PRO A 443 11.15 -7.89 -8.82
CA PRO A 443 12.20 -6.93 -9.18
C PRO A 443 11.87 -6.13 -10.45
N GLY A 444 11.85 -4.80 -10.36
CA GLY A 444 11.52 -3.93 -11.49
C GLY A 444 10.10 -4.06 -12.04
N PHE A 445 9.16 -4.66 -11.31
CA PHE A 445 7.77 -4.80 -11.76
C PHE A 445 7.14 -3.43 -12.03
N PRO A 446 6.33 -3.28 -13.10
CA PRO A 446 5.76 -1.98 -13.46
C PRO A 446 4.95 -1.33 -12.33
N THR A 447 5.06 -0.01 -12.22
CA THR A 447 4.36 0.80 -11.22
C THR A 447 3.09 1.44 -11.79
N THR A 448 2.06 1.61 -10.95
CA THR A 448 0.74 2.15 -11.36
C THR A 448 0.62 3.65 -11.17
N GLY A 449 1.72 4.35 -10.84
CA GLY A 449 1.72 5.81 -10.75
C GLY A 449 2.66 6.40 -9.70
N ASN A 450 2.22 7.50 -9.10
CA ASN A 450 3.03 8.36 -8.24
C ASN A 450 3.40 7.71 -6.90
N TYR A 451 4.41 8.27 -6.25
CA TYR A 451 4.76 7.90 -4.89
C TYR A 451 3.59 8.19 -3.94
N SER A 452 3.43 7.31 -2.96
CA SER A 452 2.44 7.44 -1.89
C SER A 452 3.07 7.07 -0.55
N VAL A 453 2.48 7.57 0.54
CA VAL A 453 2.83 7.14 1.90
C VAL A 453 2.17 5.78 2.14
N LEU A 454 2.98 4.74 2.22
CA LEU A 454 2.53 3.36 2.43
C LEU A 454 2.31 3.04 3.91
N THR A 455 3.19 3.53 4.77
CA THR A 455 3.03 3.47 6.22
C THR A 455 3.49 4.77 6.83
N TRP A 456 2.84 5.16 7.92
CA TRP A 456 3.19 6.31 8.74
C TRP A 456 3.11 5.88 10.19
N ARG A 457 4.18 6.11 10.95
CA ARG A 457 4.15 5.97 12.40
C ARG A 457 5.01 7.03 13.06
N GLU A 458 4.53 7.50 14.18
CA GLU A 458 5.35 8.30 15.08
C GLU A 458 6.29 7.38 15.88
N GLN A 459 7.58 7.73 15.94
CA GLN A 459 8.54 7.06 16.78
C GLN A 459 8.80 7.92 18.02
N LEU A 460 8.18 7.53 19.12
CA LEU A 460 8.43 8.11 20.43
C LEU A 460 9.82 7.66 20.90
N PHE A 461 10.79 8.56 20.86
CA PHE A 461 12.03 8.38 21.64
C PHE A 461 11.69 8.74 23.09
N SER A 462 11.48 7.72 23.93
CA SER A 462 11.71 7.90 25.36
C SER A 462 13.23 8.00 25.57
N PRO A 463 13.75 9.10 26.13
CA PRO A 463 15.17 9.19 26.49
C PRO A 463 15.56 8.13 27.51
#